data_AF-A0A356FSS4-F1
#
_entry.id   AF-A0A356FSS4-F1
#
_cell.length_a   1.000
_cell.length_b   1.000
_cell.length_c   1.000
_cell.angle_alpha   90.00
_cell.angle_beta   90.00
_cell.angle_gamma   90.00
#
_symmetry.space_group_name_H-M   'P 1'
#
loop_
_entity.id
_entity.type
_entity.pdbx_description
1 polymer ?
#
loop_
_entity_poly.entity_id
_entity_poly.type
_entity_poly.pdbx_seq_one_letter_code
_entity_poly.pdbx_strand_id
1 'polypeptide(L)'
;MLFKVISISVLIHVIAAFVAGIVTVATHVMKEEAQFEEPPVVTEEEPPPEVKIKIIEQIPQQPLQQLQLRPVANIAVADVDLDLPSINEGFSVSAGLGAGGGGNLMSGTRGSVGIGMSDVKVFGLRAKAERILFLIDVNRSMVVDGKGGLSSFKSIKDEVINKVSILSAGTLFNVILIDQRKALKFKRKLMPAGSEIANEFARWIAPINTNAASPGLEGIGYAEIIPDTLDGDAGPEFIRAIKHYKWRNENINLMHTQFALMQEADAIFHITAYHEGFRKIKRFMTQKEELAWSKIESDPKWIEEEAAYRKEEPIMEQRVKSKLAKINAERRSKGMPERVLNDEYGLPSKVNELGLKWNNPHPGWKPEYDYTDKEVENYVDRLIEIKYSQLNRPKPSINVILVLAKDEVYSKDKERSLKSFVRKFAGRSEILRGSNEIRSASSKR
;
A
#
# COMPACT_ATOMS: atom_id res chain seq x y z
N MET A 1 17.95 -52.26 8.07
CA MET A 1 18.19 -50.80 7.92
C MET A 1 17.07 -49.94 8.52
N LEU A 2 15.79 -50.29 8.34
CA LEU A 2 14.65 -49.53 8.87
C LEU A 2 14.71 -49.26 10.40
N PHE A 3 15.09 -50.26 11.20
CA PHE A 3 15.17 -50.11 12.66
C PHE A 3 16.20 -49.06 13.10
N LYS A 4 17.34 -48.94 12.40
CA LYS A 4 18.36 -47.92 12.69
C LYS A 4 17.87 -46.51 12.38
N VAL A 5 17.10 -46.33 11.30
CA VAL A 5 16.52 -45.03 10.92
C VAL A 5 15.46 -44.59 11.93
N ILE A 6 14.61 -45.51 12.39
CA ILE A 6 13.60 -45.22 13.42
C ILE A 6 14.28 -44.85 14.74
N SER A 7 15.30 -45.59 15.18
CA SER A 7 16.03 -45.27 16.42
C SER A 7 16.72 -43.90 16.36
N ILE A 8 17.33 -43.53 15.23
CA ILE A 8 17.95 -42.21 15.05
C ILE A 8 16.89 -41.10 15.07
N SER A 9 15.75 -41.29 14.40
CA SER A 9 14.66 -40.32 14.38
C SER A 9 14.09 -40.09 15.78
N VAL A 10 13.86 -41.16 16.55
CA VAL A 10 13.38 -41.05 17.94
C VAL A 10 14.40 -40.32 18.82
N LEU A 11 15.68 -40.63 18.68
CA LEU A 11 16.75 -39.96 19.43
C LEU A 11 16.81 -38.45 19.15
N ILE A 12 16.67 -38.04 17.88
CA ILE A 12 16.63 -36.62 17.49
C ILE A 12 15.44 -35.90 18.12
N HIS A 13 14.26 -36.52 18.14
CA HIS A 13 13.07 -35.91 18.74
C HIS A 13 13.19 -35.77 20.26
N VAL A 14 13.79 -36.75 20.94
CA VAL A 14 14.06 -36.68 22.39
C VAL A 14 15.03 -35.54 22.71
N ILE A 15 16.10 -35.39 21.93
CA ILE A 15 17.07 -34.30 22.10
C ILE A 15 16.41 -32.93 21.83
N ALA A 16 15.60 -32.82 20.78
CA ALA A 16 14.89 -31.58 20.46
C ALA A 16 13.90 -31.18 21.57
N ALA A 17 13.16 -32.14 22.12
CA ALA A 17 12.25 -31.90 23.24
C ALA A 17 13.00 -31.47 24.51
N PHE A 18 14.16 -32.05 24.77
CA PHE A 18 15.01 -31.68 25.92
C PHE A 18 15.55 -30.25 25.79
N VAL A 19 16.07 -29.87 24.62
CA VAL A 19 16.55 -28.50 24.36
C VAL A 19 15.41 -27.48 24.48
N ALA A 20 14.23 -27.78 23.91
CA ALA A 20 13.05 -26.93 24.04
C ALA A 20 12.60 -26.77 25.51
N GLY A 21 12.68 -27.84 26.30
CA GLY A 21 12.41 -27.81 27.74
C GLY A 21 13.35 -26.87 28.50
N ILE A 22 14.66 -26.96 28.26
CA ILE A 22 15.67 -26.09 28.90
C ILE A 22 15.44 -24.62 28.54
N VAL A 23 15.20 -24.31 27.26
CA VAL A 23 14.94 -22.92 26.81
C VAL A 23 13.66 -22.37 27.44
N THR A 24 12.63 -23.19 27.60
CA THR A 24 11.37 -22.77 28.22
C THR A 24 11.55 -22.46 29.70
N VAL A 25 12.27 -23.30 30.45
CA VAL A 25 12.57 -23.06 31.87
C VAL A 25 13.43 -21.80 32.05
N ALA A 26 14.47 -21.64 31.23
CA ALA A 26 15.34 -20.46 31.29
C ALA A 26 14.59 -19.14 30.99
N THR A 27 13.61 -19.17 30.08
CA THR A 27 12.90 -17.93 29.66
C THR A 27 11.66 -17.59 30.50
N HIS A 28 11.02 -18.59 31.12
CA HIS A 28 9.77 -18.38 31.85
C HIS A 28 9.87 -18.57 33.37
N VAL A 29 10.79 -19.39 33.87
CA VAL A 29 10.88 -19.70 35.31
C VAL A 29 12.03 -18.95 35.98
N MET A 30 13.13 -18.71 35.26
CA MET A 30 14.30 -17.97 35.76
C MET A 30 14.28 -16.47 35.41
N LYS A 31 13.12 -15.88 35.15
CA LYS A 31 13.03 -14.42 35.18
C LYS A 31 13.27 -13.99 36.61
N GLU A 32 14.44 -13.41 36.87
CA GLU A 32 14.71 -12.70 38.11
C GLU A 32 13.53 -11.75 38.35
N GLU A 33 12.89 -11.89 39.52
CA GLU A 33 11.86 -10.96 39.96
C GLU A 33 12.47 -9.56 39.86
N ALA A 34 11.74 -8.65 39.19
CA ALA A 34 12.17 -7.28 39.02
C ALA A 34 12.44 -6.68 40.41
N GLN A 35 13.72 -6.61 40.78
CA GLN A 35 14.15 -5.96 42.00
C GLN A 35 13.83 -4.48 41.80
N PHE A 36 12.80 -4.03 42.50
CA PHE A 36 12.36 -2.65 42.49
C PHE A 36 13.46 -1.83 43.17
N GLU A 37 14.32 -1.19 42.38
CA GLU A 37 15.16 -0.11 42.88
C GLU A 37 14.21 1.02 43.30
N GLU A 38 14.13 1.24 44.61
CA GLU A 38 13.43 2.40 45.15
C GLU A 38 13.97 3.66 44.46
N PRO A 39 13.10 4.57 44.01
CA PRO A 39 13.54 5.79 43.38
C PRO A 39 14.52 6.51 44.32
N PRO A 40 15.63 7.05 43.80
CA PRO A 40 16.58 7.78 44.63
C PRO A 40 15.82 8.86 45.39
N VAL A 41 16.09 8.95 46.70
CA VAL A 41 15.50 9.97 47.56
C VAL A 41 15.71 11.31 46.87
N VAL A 42 14.58 11.94 46.50
CA VAL A 42 14.56 13.29 45.95
C VAL A 42 15.24 14.15 47.00
N THR A 43 16.47 14.56 46.70
CA THR A 43 17.13 15.59 47.48
C THR A 43 16.30 16.83 47.21
N GLU A 44 15.67 17.40 48.24
CA GLU A 44 15.05 18.70 48.15
C GLU A 44 16.14 19.68 47.69
N GLU A 45 16.11 20.08 46.42
CA GLU A 45 16.89 21.22 45.96
C GLU A 45 16.34 22.43 46.69
N GLU A 46 17.19 23.09 47.49
CA GLU A 46 16.86 24.38 48.08
C GLU A 46 16.40 25.32 46.96
N PRO A 47 15.26 26.02 47.14
CA PRO A 47 14.77 26.93 46.13
C PRO A 47 15.84 27.99 45.83
N PRO A 48 16.06 28.35 44.56
CA PRO A 48 17.07 29.33 44.20
C PRO A 48 16.80 30.65 44.94
N PRO A 49 17.85 31.35 45.41
CA PRO A 49 17.69 32.56 46.19
C PRO A 49 16.89 33.62 45.41
N GLU A 50 15.97 34.29 46.11
CA GLU A 50 15.10 35.31 45.53
C GLU A 50 15.92 36.40 44.83
N VAL A 51 15.77 36.46 43.51
CA VAL A 51 16.33 37.54 42.69
C VAL A 51 15.51 38.79 42.96
N LYS A 52 16.12 39.78 43.63
CA LYS A 52 15.54 41.11 43.79
C LYS A 52 15.47 41.79 42.43
N ILE A 53 14.30 41.74 41.80
CA ILE A 53 13.99 42.46 40.57
C ILE A 53 13.97 43.97 40.91
N LYS A 54 14.94 44.73 40.40
CA LYS A 54 14.78 46.19 40.27
C LYS A 54 13.84 46.44 39.09
N ILE A 55 12.61 46.81 39.41
CA ILE A 55 11.63 47.32 38.44
C ILE A 55 12.18 48.65 37.90
N ILE A 56 12.55 48.69 36.63
CA ILE A 56 12.70 49.96 35.91
C ILE A 56 11.28 50.42 35.56
N GLU A 57 10.98 51.65 35.91
CA GLU A 57 9.66 52.28 35.78
C GLU A 57 9.11 52.21 34.36
N GLN A 58 7.78 52.08 34.30
CA GLN A 58 6.97 52.05 33.10
C GLN A 58 7.18 53.31 32.25
N ILE A 59 7.51 53.11 30.98
CA ILE A 59 7.40 54.15 29.95
C ILE A 59 5.91 54.44 29.77
N PRO A 60 5.45 55.70 29.85
CA PRO A 60 4.03 56.02 29.75
C PRO A 60 3.45 55.70 28.37
N GLN A 61 2.27 55.07 28.38
CA GLN A 61 1.45 54.77 27.20
C GLN A 61 1.03 56.06 26.48
N GLN A 62 1.33 56.17 25.19
CA GLN A 62 0.69 57.16 24.32
C GLN A 62 -0.72 56.68 23.89
N PRO A 63 -1.71 57.57 23.82
CA PRO A 63 -3.07 57.19 23.43
C PRO A 63 -3.17 56.87 21.94
N LEU A 64 -3.89 55.79 21.63
CA LEU A 64 -4.23 55.35 20.27
C LEU A 64 -5.02 56.43 19.52
N GLN A 65 -4.43 57.00 18.45
CA GLN A 65 -5.18 57.76 17.47
C GLN A 65 -6.00 56.80 16.58
N GLN A 66 -7.31 57.06 16.48
CA GLN A 66 -8.22 56.36 15.59
C GLN A 66 -7.79 56.54 14.13
N LEU A 67 -7.24 55.48 13.53
CA LEU A 67 -6.97 55.43 12.09
C LEU A 67 -8.28 55.22 11.33
N GLN A 68 -8.79 56.29 10.71
CA GLN A 68 -9.84 56.21 9.71
C GLN A 68 -9.24 55.66 8.39
N LEU A 69 -9.79 54.55 7.91
CA LEU A 69 -9.45 53.99 6.61
C LEU A 69 -9.93 54.94 5.49
N ARG A 70 -9.01 55.50 4.71
CA ARG A 70 -9.31 56.09 3.40
C ARG A 70 -8.94 55.09 2.29
N PRO A 71 -9.77 54.91 1.26
CA PRO A 71 -9.53 53.93 0.21
C PRO A 71 -8.43 54.35 -0.77
N VAL A 72 -7.88 53.30 -1.37
CA VAL A 72 -6.63 53.16 -2.15
C VAL A 72 -6.60 54.00 -3.44
N ALA A 73 -5.45 54.61 -3.73
CA ALA A 73 -5.06 54.97 -5.09
C ALA A 73 -3.53 54.83 -5.26
N ASN A 74 -3.16 53.99 -6.23
CA ASN A 74 -1.87 53.82 -6.92
C ASN A 74 -0.64 54.53 -6.35
N ILE A 75 0.33 53.74 -5.86
CA ILE A 75 1.71 54.19 -5.69
C ILE A 75 2.60 53.32 -6.58
N ALA A 76 3.19 53.97 -7.58
CA ALA A 76 4.24 53.45 -8.42
C ALA A 76 5.53 53.25 -7.61
N VAL A 77 6.26 52.20 -7.95
CA VAL A 77 7.56 51.86 -7.38
C VAL A 77 8.55 52.99 -7.65
N ALA A 78 9.06 53.60 -6.59
CA ALA A 78 10.27 54.41 -6.63
C ALA A 78 11.35 53.64 -5.87
N ASP A 79 12.52 53.51 -6.50
CA ASP A 79 13.72 52.90 -5.95
C ASP A 79 13.98 53.36 -4.51
N VAL A 80 14.01 52.40 -3.60
CA VAL A 80 14.53 52.62 -2.24
C VAL A 80 15.87 51.92 -2.18
N ASP A 81 16.92 52.73 -2.15
CA ASP A 81 18.28 52.33 -1.86
C ASP A 81 18.32 51.84 -0.40
N LEU A 82 18.51 50.53 -0.22
CA LEU A 82 18.59 49.87 1.08
C LEU A 82 20.06 49.70 1.44
N ASP A 83 20.53 50.57 2.33
CA ASP A 83 21.82 50.44 2.99
C ASP A 83 21.74 49.26 3.98
N LEU A 84 22.18 48.08 3.53
CA LEU A 84 22.19 46.85 4.32
C LEU A 84 23.50 46.78 5.14
N PRO A 85 23.44 46.58 6.48
CA PRO A 85 24.64 46.40 7.26
C PRO A 85 25.36 45.09 6.87
N SER A 86 26.68 45.17 6.70
CA SER A 86 27.53 44.03 6.37
C SER A 86 27.53 42.99 7.49
N ILE A 87 26.88 41.86 7.26
CA ILE A 87 26.99 40.68 8.13
C ILE A 87 28.28 39.94 7.74
N ASN A 88 29.40 40.40 8.30
CA ASN A 88 30.58 39.57 8.48
C ASN A 88 30.41 38.85 9.81
N GLU A 89 29.90 37.62 9.79
CA GLU A 89 30.25 36.54 10.71
C GLU A 89 29.54 35.25 10.24
N GLY A 90 30.33 34.18 10.14
CA GLY A 90 30.11 33.06 9.23
C GLY A 90 28.90 32.18 9.54
N PHE A 91 28.05 32.02 8.52
CA PHE A 91 27.19 30.86 8.37
C PHE A 91 27.74 30.02 7.21
N SER A 92 28.63 29.07 7.52
CA SER A 92 29.18 28.16 6.52
C SER A 92 28.13 27.09 6.17
N VAL A 93 27.27 27.39 5.20
CA VAL A 93 26.59 26.34 4.44
C VAL A 93 27.61 25.76 3.47
N SER A 94 28.28 24.68 3.86
CA SER A 94 29.07 23.90 2.92
C SER A 94 28.11 23.17 1.98
N ALA A 95 27.85 23.84 0.85
CA ALA A 95 27.38 23.22 -0.37
C ALA A 95 28.39 22.15 -0.81
N GLY A 96 28.13 20.90 -0.46
CA GLY A 96 28.82 19.74 -1.02
C GLY A 96 28.27 19.39 -2.40
N LEU A 97 28.52 20.25 -3.39
CA LEU A 97 28.43 19.90 -4.80
C LEU A 97 29.74 19.22 -5.19
N GLY A 98 29.70 17.88 -5.27
CA GLY A 98 30.84 17.07 -5.69
C GLY A 98 30.40 15.69 -6.13
N ALA A 99 30.76 15.34 -7.36
CA ALA A 99 30.35 14.15 -8.07
C ALA A 99 30.88 12.84 -7.43
N GLY A 100 30.06 11.79 -7.52
CA GLY A 100 30.50 10.40 -7.59
C GLY A 100 30.84 9.72 -6.25
N GLY A 101 30.32 8.50 -6.09
CA GLY A 101 30.83 7.54 -5.11
C GLY A 101 29.95 7.39 -3.87
N GLY A 102 29.33 6.21 -3.74
CA GLY A 102 28.63 5.82 -2.52
C GLY A 102 29.55 5.89 -1.30
N GLY A 103 29.09 6.55 -0.26
CA GLY A 103 29.76 6.64 1.02
C GLY A 103 28.79 7.13 2.07
N ASN A 104 28.54 6.28 3.06
CA ASN A 104 27.78 6.60 4.26
C ASN A 104 28.26 7.93 4.85
N LEU A 105 27.39 8.92 4.88
CA LEU A 105 27.54 10.05 5.77
C LEU A 105 26.65 9.79 7.00
N MET A 106 27.26 9.91 8.18
CA MET A 106 26.65 9.92 9.53
C MET A 106 26.61 8.59 10.30
N SER A 107 27.79 7.98 10.49
CA SER A 107 28.10 7.19 11.69
C SER A 107 29.03 8.01 12.57
N GLY A 108 28.58 8.42 13.77
CA GLY A 108 29.51 8.86 14.80
C GLY A 108 29.08 9.98 15.75
N THR A 109 27.90 9.93 16.37
CA THR A 109 27.75 10.46 17.74
C THR A 109 26.58 9.78 18.44
N ARG A 110 26.87 9.10 19.55
CA ARG A 110 25.88 8.51 20.45
C ARG A 110 25.01 9.64 21.03
N GLY A 111 23.76 9.69 20.60
CA GLY A 111 22.78 10.72 20.97
C GLY A 111 21.96 11.15 19.75
N SER A 112 21.23 10.21 19.12
CA SER A 112 20.44 10.50 17.92
C SER A 112 19.21 11.33 18.28
N VAL A 113 19.38 12.65 18.30
CA VAL A 113 18.27 13.55 18.00
C VAL A 113 17.76 13.15 16.61
N GLY A 114 16.47 12.89 16.47
CA GLY A 114 15.81 12.40 15.25
C GLY A 114 15.78 13.40 14.09
N ILE A 115 16.91 14.03 13.79
CA ILE A 115 17.13 15.01 12.73
C ILE A 115 17.11 14.25 11.39
N GLY A 116 15.92 13.92 10.90
CA GLY A 116 15.74 13.17 9.64
C GLY A 116 14.51 12.29 9.58
N MET A 117 13.98 11.87 10.74
CA MET A 117 12.78 11.05 10.82
C MET A 117 11.52 11.92 10.92
N SER A 118 10.42 11.46 10.34
CA SER A 118 9.10 12.04 10.55
C SER A 118 8.17 11.02 11.19
N ASP A 119 7.41 11.46 12.20
CA ASP A 119 6.24 10.75 12.71
C ASP A 119 5.03 11.15 11.88
N VAL A 120 4.59 10.26 10.99
CA VAL A 120 3.50 10.51 10.05
C VAL A 120 2.27 9.72 10.44
N LYS A 121 1.14 10.43 10.57
CA LYS A 121 -0.19 9.84 10.79
C LYS A 121 -1.09 10.09 9.59
N VAL A 122 -1.46 9.03 8.88
CA VAL A 122 -2.31 9.06 7.67
C VAL A 122 -3.55 8.23 7.96
N PHE A 123 -4.73 8.86 7.97
CA PHE A 123 -6.00 8.18 8.27
C PHE A 123 -5.96 7.32 9.55
N GLY A 124 -5.27 7.79 10.60
CA GLY A 124 -5.13 7.06 11.86
C GLY A 124 -3.96 6.07 11.94
N LEU A 125 -3.39 5.66 10.81
CA LEU A 125 -2.20 4.82 10.76
C LEU A 125 -0.94 5.67 11.00
N ARG A 126 -0.12 5.26 11.96
CA ARG A 126 1.12 5.95 12.33
C ARG A 126 2.34 5.17 11.83
N ALA A 127 3.32 5.88 11.30
CA ALA A 127 4.64 5.36 10.99
C ALA A 127 5.72 6.40 11.33
N LYS A 128 6.88 5.92 11.80
CA LYS A 128 8.08 6.74 12.01
C LYS A 128 9.15 6.29 11.02
N ALA A 129 9.60 7.18 10.15
CA ALA A 129 10.51 6.81 9.06
C ALA A 129 11.32 7.99 8.54
N GLU A 130 12.50 7.71 7.99
CA GLU A 130 13.34 8.66 7.26
C GLU A 130 12.94 8.74 5.78
N ARG A 131 12.39 7.65 5.23
CA ARG A 131 11.97 7.54 3.83
C ARG A 131 10.53 7.09 3.72
N ILE A 132 9.66 7.92 3.16
CA ILE A 132 8.21 7.71 3.13
C ILE A 132 7.69 7.66 1.71
N LEU A 133 6.91 6.63 1.39
CA LEU A 133 6.24 6.49 0.10
C LEU A 133 4.73 6.49 0.28
N PHE A 134 4.03 7.33 -0.50
CA PHE A 134 2.59 7.23 -0.66
C PHE A 134 2.30 6.54 -2.00
N LEU A 135 1.67 5.36 -1.94
CA LEU A 135 1.19 4.64 -3.11
C LEU A 135 -0.34 4.79 -3.15
N ILE A 136 -0.85 5.52 -4.13
CA ILE A 136 -2.26 5.93 -4.18
C ILE A 136 -2.91 5.31 -5.42
N ASP A 137 -3.91 4.46 -5.21
CA ASP A 137 -4.78 4.03 -6.28
C ASP A 137 -5.61 5.20 -6.78
N VAL A 138 -5.60 5.40 -8.09
CA VAL A 138 -6.36 6.45 -8.77
C VAL A 138 -7.38 5.88 -9.74
N ASN A 139 -7.48 4.55 -9.86
CA ASN A 139 -8.39 3.90 -10.79
C ASN A 139 -9.86 4.31 -10.58
N ARG A 140 -10.71 3.97 -11.55
CA ARG A 140 -12.15 4.23 -11.50
C ARG A 140 -12.83 3.75 -10.21
N SER A 141 -12.35 2.67 -9.61
CA SER A 141 -12.94 2.09 -8.40
C SER A 141 -12.73 2.94 -7.14
N MET A 142 -11.83 3.93 -7.18
CA MET A 142 -11.62 4.92 -6.10
C MET A 142 -12.62 6.08 -6.14
N VAL A 143 -13.25 6.32 -7.29
CA VAL A 143 -14.14 7.47 -7.54
C VAL A 143 -15.58 7.05 -7.84
N VAL A 144 -15.96 5.83 -7.49
CA VAL A 144 -17.36 5.39 -7.57
C VAL A 144 -18.21 6.09 -6.52
N ASP A 145 -19.48 6.35 -6.84
CA ASP A 145 -20.40 7.08 -5.96
C ASP A 145 -20.61 6.41 -4.61
N GLY A 146 -20.58 5.08 -4.55
CA GLY A 146 -20.68 4.34 -3.28
C GLY A 146 -19.55 4.66 -2.29
N LYS A 147 -18.39 5.11 -2.79
CA LYS A 147 -17.24 5.59 -2.01
C LYS A 147 -17.24 7.11 -1.83
N GLY A 148 -18.24 7.80 -2.39
CA GLY A 148 -18.42 9.25 -2.35
C GLY A 148 -17.78 10.02 -3.50
N GLY A 149 -17.46 9.31 -4.59
CA GLY A 149 -17.09 9.92 -5.86
C GLY A 149 -15.80 10.75 -5.83
N LEU A 150 -15.72 11.71 -6.74
CA LEU A 150 -14.59 12.65 -6.86
C LEU A 150 -14.37 13.46 -5.57
N SER A 151 -15.41 13.70 -4.78
CA SER A 151 -15.32 14.48 -3.54
C SER A 151 -14.56 13.72 -2.44
N SER A 152 -14.87 12.43 -2.24
CA SER A 152 -14.09 11.59 -1.33
C SER A 152 -12.64 11.45 -1.77
N PHE A 153 -12.41 11.28 -3.08
CA PHE A 153 -11.06 11.21 -3.61
C PHE A 153 -10.29 12.53 -3.42
N LYS A 154 -10.96 13.68 -3.52
CA LYS A 154 -10.38 14.98 -3.16
C LYS A 154 -9.93 14.98 -1.69
N SER A 155 -10.72 14.45 -0.76
CA SER A 155 -10.31 14.34 0.64
C SER A 155 -9.07 13.46 0.83
N ILE A 156 -8.90 12.41 0.02
CA ILE A 156 -7.68 11.59 0.00
C ILE A 156 -6.48 12.41 -0.49
N LYS A 157 -6.63 13.16 -1.59
CA LYS A 157 -5.56 14.06 -2.07
C LYS A 157 -5.18 15.09 -1.01
N ASP A 158 -6.18 15.76 -0.43
CA ASP A 158 -5.98 16.81 0.57
C ASP A 158 -5.26 16.25 1.82
N GLU A 159 -5.63 15.05 2.30
CA GLU A 159 -4.93 14.38 3.41
C GLU A 159 -3.45 14.16 3.08
N VAL A 160 -3.12 13.58 1.92
CA VAL A 160 -1.72 13.31 1.54
C VAL A 160 -0.93 14.60 1.35
N ILE A 161 -1.52 15.62 0.72
CA ILE A 161 -0.90 16.96 0.57
C ILE A 161 -0.56 17.53 1.95
N ASN A 162 -1.52 17.51 2.87
CA ASN A 162 -1.32 17.99 4.24
C ASN A 162 -0.20 17.23 4.94
N LYS A 163 -0.13 15.89 4.80
CA LYS A 163 0.95 15.10 5.44
C LYS A 163 2.31 15.39 4.85
N VAL A 164 2.41 15.53 3.53
CA VAL A 164 3.66 15.91 2.88
C VAL A 164 4.14 17.29 3.34
N SER A 165 3.23 18.26 3.53
CA SER A 165 3.60 19.63 3.94
C SER A 165 4.16 19.74 5.36
N ILE A 166 3.94 18.75 6.23
CA ILE A 166 4.39 18.76 7.63
C ILE A 166 5.54 17.77 7.89
N LEU A 167 6.08 17.13 6.85
CA LEU A 167 7.26 16.29 6.98
C LEU A 167 8.48 17.14 7.40
N SER A 168 9.35 16.56 8.21
CA SER A 168 10.61 17.20 8.58
C SER A 168 11.52 17.32 7.36
N ALA A 169 12.31 18.40 7.27
CA ALA A 169 13.16 18.68 6.11
C ALA A 169 14.22 17.59 5.84
N GLY A 170 14.56 16.77 6.84
CA GLY A 170 15.45 15.63 6.68
C GLY A 170 14.78 14.33 6.25
N THR A 171 13.44 14.28 6.15
CA THR A 171 12.70 13.12 5.65
C THR A 171 12.65 13.14 4.12
N LEU A 172 12.97 12.02 3.49
CA LEU A 172 12.78 11.82 2.06
C LEU A 172 11.37 11.29 1.79
N PHE A 173 10.70 11.78 0.75
CA PHE A 173 9.39 11.28 0.36
C PHE A 173 9.21 11.19 -1.16
N ASN A 174 8.22 10.40 -1.58
CA ASN A 174 7.69 10.42 -2.93
C ASN A 174 6.23 9.98 -2.94
N VAL A 175 5.53 10.27 -4.04
CA VAL A 175 4.16 9.83 -4.28
C VAL A 175 4.09 9.13 -5.61
N ILE A 176 3.42 7.99 -5.63
CA ILE A 176 3.16 7.18 -6.82
C ILE A 176 1.67 6.97 -6.93
N LEU A 177 1.12 7.38 -8.07
CA LEU A 177 -0.25 7.08 -8.44
C LEU A 177 -0.25 5.76 -9.22
N ILE A 178 -1.16 4.85 -8.91
CA ILE A 178 -1.32 3.58 -9.61
C ILE A 178 -2.73 3.48 -10.18
N ASP A 179 -2.83 2.97 -11.40
CA ASP A 179 -4.10 2.66 -12.06
C ASP A 179 -3.96 1.29 -12.70
N GLN A 180 -4.34 0.27 -11.93
CA GLN A 180 -4.04 -1.12 -12.24
C GLN A 180 -2.54 -1.30 -12.53
N ARG A 181 -2.16 -1.50 -13.79
CA ARG A 181 -0.78 -1.75 -14.23
C ARG A 181 -0.05 -0.48 -14.69
N LYS A 182 -0.73 0.67 -14.71
CA LYS A 182 -0.08 1.97 -14.98
C LYS A 182 0.36 2.58 -13.66
N ALA A 183 1.48 3.30 -13.68
CA ALA A 183 1.93 4.13 -12.59
C ALA A 183 2.31 5.52 -13.09
N LEU A 184 2.21 6.50 -12.20
CA LEU A 184 2.72 7.84 -12.41
C LEU A 184 3.43 8.30 -11.15
N LYS A 185 4.74 8.47 -11.24
CA LYS A 185 5.58 8.96 -10.13
C LYS A 185 5.64 10.48 -10.15
N PHE A 186 5.54 11.09 -8.96
CA PHE A 186 5.78 12.52 -8.81
C PHE A 186 7.24 12.87 -9.11
N LYS A 187 8.18 12.12 -8.51
CA LYS A 187 9.62 12.23 -8.77
C LYS A 187 10.21 10.86 -9.10
N ARG A 188 11.37 10.85 -9.78
CA ARG A 188 12.05 9.59 -10.17
C ARG A 188 12.57 8.78 -8.97
N LYS A 189 12.88 9.46 -7.87
CA LYS A 189 13.39 8.90 -6.60
C LYS A 189 12.77 9.67 -5.44
N LEU A 190 12.94 9.16 -4.21
CA LEU A 190 12.61 9.89 -2.99
C LEU A 190 13.40 11.20 -2.92
N MET A 191 12.72 12.28 -2.55
CA MET A 191 13.29 13.63 -2.48
C MET A 191 13.13 14.21 -1.06
N PRO A 192 14.06 15.05 -0.59
CA PRO A 192 13.92 15.72 0.71
C PRO A 192 12.62 16.51 0.78
N ALA A 193 11.93 16.42 1.92
CA ALA A 193 10.73 17.20 2.17
C ALA A 193 11.06 18.69 2.36
N GLY A 194 10.08 19.53 2.04
CA GLY A 194 10.19 20.97 2.13
C GLY A 194 8.96 21.65 1.55
N SER A 195 8.76 22.92 1.89
CA SER A 195 7.59 23.69 1.45
C SER A 195 7.50 23.80 -0.08
N GLU A 196 8.63 23.98 -0.76
CA GLU A 196 8.70 24.11 -2.22
C GLU A 196 8.21 22.84 -2.92
N ILE A 197 8.78 21.69 -2.58
CA ILE A 197 8.42 20.41 -3.20
C ILE A 197 7.02 19.94 -2.78
N ALA A 198 6.55 20.29 -1.57
CA ALA A 198 5.18 20.04 -1.15
C ALA A 198 4.18 20.86 -1.99
N ASN A 199 4.48 22.13 -2.28
CA ASN A 199 3.67 22.96 -3.16
C ASN A 199 3.70 22.46 -4.61
N GLU A 200 4.85 21.98 -5.08
CA GLU A 200 4.96 21.32 -6.38
C GLU A 200 4.09 20.06 -6.45
N PHE A 201 4.14 19.21 -5.42
CA PHE A 201 3.31 18.02 -5.32
C PHE A 201 1.82 18.36 -5.34
N ALA A 202 1.40 19.37 -4.57
CA ALA A 202 0.00 19.81 -4.54
C ALA A 202 -0.51 20.23 -5.94
N ARG A 203 0.31 20.96 -6.70
CA ARG A 203 -0.01 21.33 -8.10
C ARG A 203 -0.04 20.11 -9.02
N TRP A 204 0.90 19.18 -8.85
CA TRP A 204 1.01 17.98 -9.69
C TRP A 204 -0.15 17.00 -9.53
N ILE A 205 -0.63 16.78 -8.30
CA ILE A 205 -1.74 15.85 -8.03
C ILE A 205 -3.12 16.51 -8.24
N ALA A 206 -3.20 17.84 -8.28
CA ALA A 206 -4.44 18.59 -8.45
C ALA A 206 -5.33 18.09 -9.62
N PRO A 207 -4.82 17.91 -10.86
CA PRO A 207 -5.67 17.53 -12.00
C PRO A 207 -6.21 16.08 -11.94
N ILE A 208 -5.59 15.21 -11.14
CA ILE A 208 -5.94 13.78 -11.09
C ILE A 208 -7.33 13.58 -10.51
N ASN A 209 -8.16 12.79 -11.19
CA ASN A 209 -9.54 12.48 -10.77
C ASN A 209 -10.35 13.74 -10.44
N THR A 210 -10.29 14.74 -11.32
CA THR A 210 -11.17 15.92 -11.28
C THR A 210 -12.38 15.77 -12.21
N ASN A 211 -12.33 14.82 -13.14
CA ASN A 211 -13.37 14.52 -14.11
C ASN A 211 -13.70 13.03 -14.08
N ALA A 212 -14.98 12.69 -13.93
CA ALA A 212 -15.47 11.31 -13.89
C ALA A 212 -15.49 10.62 -15.27
N ALA A 213 -15.39 11.38 -16.37
CA ALA A 213 -15.36 10.83 -17.73
C ALA A 213 -14.05 10.09 -18.04
N SER A 214 -12.95 10.52 -17.43
CA SER A 214 -11.60 9.94 -17.64
C SER A 214 -10.87 9.82 -16.31
N PRO A 215 -11.34 8.94 -15.41
CA PRO A 215 -10.71 8.73 -14.12
C PRO A 215 -9.37 7.99 -14.28
N GLY A 216 -8.57 8.05 -13.23
CA GLY A 216 -7.25 7.44 -13.15
C GLY A 216 -6.26 8.03 -14.14
N LEU A 217 -5.55 7.14 -14.83
CA LEU A 217 -4.49 7.47 -15.77
C LEU A 217 -4.92 7.16 -17.22
N GLU A 218 -6.22 7.04 -17.49
CA GLU A 218 -6.78 6.75 -18.81
C GLU A 218 -6.29 7.76 -19.88
N GLY A 219 -6.28 9.05 -19.56
CA GLY A 219 -5.86 10.14 -20.45
C GLY A 219 -4.38 10.54 -20.38
N ILE A 220 -3.57 9.85 -19.56
CA ILE A 220 -2.17 10.22 -19.31
C ILE A 220 -1.25 9.30 -20.10
N GLY A 221 -0.91 9.69 -21.34
CA GLY A 221 -0.13 8.87 -22.27
C GLY A 221 1.33 8.60 -21.85
N TYR A 222 1.87 9.38 -20.91
CA TYR A 222 3.23 9.21 -20.38
C TYR A 222 3.29 8.44 -19.05
N ALA A 223 2.16 7.86 -18.60
CA ALA A 223 2.16 6.96 -17.45
C ALA A 223 2.99 5.70 -17.76
N GLU A 224 3.85 5.31 -16.82
CA GLU A 224 4.71 4.14 -17.00
C GLU A 224 3.91 2.85 -16.78
N ILE A 225 4.26 1.78 -17.50
CA ILE A 225 3.73 0.44 -17.19
C ILE A 225 4.58 -0.14 -16.06
N ILE A 226 3.92 -0.54 -14.98
CA ILE A 226 4.56 -1.22 -13.85
C ILE A 226 5.19 -2.52 -14.39
N PRO A 227 6.51 -2.73 -14.18
CA PRO A 227 7.18 -3.94 -14.62
C PRO A 227 6.55 -5.18 -14.00
N ASP A 228 6.35 -6.23 -14.81
CA ASP A 228 5.72 -7.48 -14.39
C ASP A 228 6.48 -8.15 -13.23
N THR A 229 7.81 -8.09 -13.25
CA THR A 229 8.71 -8.54 -12.16
C THR A 229 10.04 -7.77 -12.26
N LEU A 230 10.87 -7.88 -11.23
CA LEU A 230 12.29 -7.61 -11.39
C LEU A 230 12.94 -8.81 -12.09
N ASP A 231 13.52 -8.57 -13.25
CA ASP A 231 14.43 -9.55 -13.86
C ASP A 231 15.63 -9.71 -12.92
N GLY A 232 15.88 -10.93 -12.42
CA GLY A 232 17.13 -11.27 -11.73
C GLY A 232 17.01 -12.18 -10.51
N ASP A 233 15.93 -12.12 -9.72
CA ASP A 233 15.98 -12.68 -8.34
C ASP A 233 14.77 -13.49 -7.87
N ALA A 234 13.64 -13.50 -8.58
CA ALA A 234 12.71 -14.63 -8.42
C ALA A 234 13.23 -15.84 -9.20
N GLY A 235 12.91 -17.05 -8.76
CA GLY A 235 13.11 -18.23 -9.60
C GLY A 235 12.53 -17.99 -11.00
N PRO A 236 13.23 -18.35 -12.10
CA PRO A 236 12.80 -18.04 -13.47
C PRO A 236 11.35 -18.46 -13.77
N GLU A 237 10.91 -19.56 -13.16
CA GLU A 237 9.57 -20.11 -13.25
C GLU A 237 8.50 -19.17 -12.67
N PHE A 238 8.74 -18.59 -11.50
CA PHE A 238 7.81 -17.68 -10.83
C PHE A 238 7.63 -16.38 -11.63
N ILE A 239 8.74 -15.85 -12.15
CA ILE A 239 8.71 -14.69 -13.07
C ILE A 239 7.91 -15.01 -14.32
N ARG A 240 8.19 -16.16 -14.95
CA ARG A 240 7.49 -16.57 -16.16
C ARG A 240 6.00 -16.71 -15.91
N ALA A 241 5.60 -17.27 -14.77
CA ALA A 241 4.20 -17.43 -14.40
C ALA A 241 3.50 -16.08 -14.22
N ILE A 242 4.10 -15.14 -13.48
CA ILE A 242 3.54 -13.78 -13.31
C ILE A 242 3.36 -13.09 -14.66
N LYS A 243 4.38 -13.16 -15.54
CA LYS A 243 4.34 -12.57 -16.89
C LYS A 243 3.27 -13.23 -17.78
N HIS A 244 3.03 -14.54 -17.64
CA HIS A 244 2.05 -15.27 -18.43
C HIS A 244 0.61 -14.95 -18.00
N TYR A 245 0.33 -14.95 -16.71
CA TYR A 245 -1.02 -14.76 -16.15
C TYR A 245 -1.39 -13.28 -15.90
N LYS A 246 -0.61 -12.33 -16.43
CA LYS A 246 -0.74 -10.88 -16.17
C LYS A 246 -2.07 -10.23 -16.58
N TRP A 247 -2.83 -10.86 -17.48
CA TRP A 247 -4.06 -10.29 -18.04
C TRP A 247 -5.29 -10.43 -17.14
N ARG A 248 -5.20 -11.19 -16.04
CA ARG A 248 -6.35 -11.47 -15.17
C ARG A 248 -6.47 -10.57 -13.93
N ASN A 249 -5.62 -9.55 -13.79
CA ASN A 249 -5.52 -8.70 -12.58
C ASN A 249 -5.27 -9.48 -11.27
N GLU A 250 -4.98 -10.78 -11.33
CA GLU A 250 -4.81 -11.68 -10.19
C GLU A 250 -3.53 -11.37 -9.40
N ASN A 251 -2.52 -10.75 -10.02
CA ASN A 251 -1.21 -10.49 -9.40
C ASN A 251 -1.01 -9.03 -8.97
N ILE A 252 -2.07 -8.21 -9.00
CA ILE A 252 -1.94 -6.74 -8.93
C ILE A 252 -1.32 -6.26 -7.61
N ASN A 253 -1.72 -6.84 -6.47
CA ASN A 253 -1.19 -6.46 -5.15
C ASN A 253 0.29 -6.83 -5.02
N LEU A 254 0.72 -7.97 -5.58
CA LEU A 254 2.12 -8.36 -5.59
C LEU A 254 2.95 -7.39 -6.45
N MET A 255 2.44 -7.02 -7.64
CA MET A 255 3.09 -6.04 -8.51
C MET A 255 3.24 -4.67 -7.81
N HIS A 256 2.17 -4.17 -7.19
CA HIS A 256 2.19 -2.91 -6.43
C HIS A 256 3.17 -2.96 -5.26
N THR A 257 3.19 -4.08 -4.53
CA THR A 257 4.11 -4.29 -3.40
C THR A 257 5.56 -4.26 -3.87
N GLN A 258 5.90 -5.03 -4.91
CA GLN A 258 7.24 -5.04 -5.49
C GLN A 258 7.64 -3.64 -5.97
N PHE A 259 6.73 -2.96 -6.67
CA PHE A 259 7.00 -1.63 -7.21
C PHE A 259 7.28 -0.59 -6.12
N ALA A 260 6.56 -0.68 -4.99
CA ALA A 260 6.79 0.15 -3.82
C ALA A 260 8.12 -0.16 -3.13
N LEU A 261 8.46 -1.45 -2.94
CA LEU A 261 9.73 -1.88 -2.35
C LEU A 261 10.94 -1.39 -3.16
N MET A 262 10.80 -1.28 -4.48
CA MET A 262 11.82 -0.72 -5.36
C MET A 262 12.09 0.77 -5.18
N GLN A 263 11.21 1.50 -4.49
CA GLN A 263 11.47 2.89 -4.13
C GLN A 263 12.34 3.02 -2.88
N GLU A 264 12.66 1.90 -2.22
CA GLU A 264 13.53 1.86 -1.05
C GLU A 264 13.01 2.76 0.09
N ALA A 265 11.69 2.87 0.26
CA ALA A 265 11.10 3.61 1.38
C ALA A 265 11.07 2.74 2.65
N ASP A 266 11.17 3.36 3.84
CA ASP A 266 11.06 2.69 5.14
C ASP A 266 9.61 2.57 5.61
N ALA A 267 8.76 3.50 5.20
CA ALA A 267 7.32 3.45 5.44
C ALA A 267 6.56 3.71 4.15
N ILE A 268 5.67 2.78 3.82
CA ILE A 268 4.81 2.81 2.65
C ILE A 268 3.36 2.91 3.12
N PHE A 269 2.63 3.89 2.62
CA PHE A 269 1.18 4.02 2.79
C PHE A 269 0.50 3.71 1.46
N HIS A 270 -0.10 2.53 1.36
CA HIS A 270 -0.87 2.08 0.20
C HIS A 270 -2.35 2.40 0.39
N ILE A 271 -2.82 3.46 -0.27
CA ILE A 271 -4.21 3.90 -0.25
C ILE A 271 -4.89 3.30 -1.49
N THR A 272 -5.85 2.40 -1.31
CA THR A 272 -6.43 1.64 -2.42
C THR A 272 -7.90 1.31 -2.22
N ALA A 273 -8.62 1.11 -3.32
CA ALA A 273 -10.01 0.66 -3.32
C ALA A 273 -10.13 -0.87 -3.24
N TYR A 274 -9.02 -1.58 -3.41
CA TYR A 274 -8.98 -3.03 -3.40
C TYR A 274 -7.67 -3.55 -2.81
N HIS A 275 -7.77 -4.39 -1.78
CA HIS A 275 -6.64 -5.12 -1.24
C HIS A 275 -7.14 -6.38 -0.53
N GLU A 276 -6.50 -7.52 -0.74
CA GLU A 276 -6.85 -8.78 -0.05
C GLU A 276 -5.60 -9.63 0.24
N GLY A 277 -4.45 -8.97 0.46
CA GLY A 277 -3.15 -9.60 0.58
C GLY A 277 -2.55 -9.92 -0.79
N PHE A 278 -1.65 -10.90 -0.88
CA PHE A 278 -0.97 -11.21 -2.14
C PHE A 278 -1.85 -11.85 -3.23
N ARG A 279 -3.13 -12.14 -2.94
CA ARG A 279 -4.04 -12.94 -3.79
C ARG A 279 -3.44 -14.32 -4.12
N LYS A 280 -4.20 -15.12 -4.87
CA LYS A 280 -3.70 -16.38 -5.44
C LYS A 280 -2.92 -16.05 -6.70
N ILE A 281 -1.63 -16.40 -6.71
CA ILE A 281 -0.74 -16.20 -7.87
C ILE A 281 -0.70 -17.51 -8.65
N LYS A 282 -1.11 -17.48 -9.92
CA LYS A 282 -1.12 -18.67 -10.78
C LYS A 282 0.30 -19.18 -11.05
N ARG A 283 0.44 -20.51 -11.11
CA ARG A 283 1.68 -21.18 -11.55
C ARG A 283 1.43 -22.06 -12.77
N PHE A 284 2.52 -22.42 -13.44
CA PHE A 284 2.45 -23.49 -14.43
C PHE A 284 2.20 -24.84 -13.76
N MET A 285 1.56 -25.74 -14.51
CA MET A 285 1.48 -27.14 -14.13
C MET A 285 2.88 -27.75 -14.15
N THR A 286 3.13 -28.62 -13.18
CA THR A 286 4.30 -29.50 -13.19
C THR A 286 4.13 -30.57 -14.26
N GLN A 287 5.23 -31.17 -14.73
CA GLN A 287 5.16 -32.26 -15.71
C GLN A 287 4.26 -33.41 -15.26
N LYS A 288 4.25 -33.73 -13.95
CA LYS A 288 3.36 -34.76 -13.39
C LYS A 288 1.89 -34.38 -13.50
N GLU A 289 1.55 -33.12 -13.23
CA GLU A 289 0.19 -32.60 -13.37
C GLU A 289 -0.23 -32.56 -14.84
N GLU A 290 0.66 -32.16 -15.74
CA GLU A 290 0.39 -32.17 -17.19
C GLU A 290 0.16 -33.58 -17.70
N LEU A 291 0.98 -34.56 -17.29
CA LEU A 291 0.78 -35.97 -17.64
C LEU A 291 -0.51 -36.54 -17.06
N ALA A 292 -0.88 -36.15 -15.83
CA ALA A 292 -2.14 -36.57 -15.23
C ALA A 292 -3.34 -36.01 -16.00
N TRP A 293 -3.28 -34.72 -16.39
CA TRP A 293 -4.31 -34.10 -17.21
C TRP A 293 -4.37 -34.70 -18.62
N SER A 294 -3.22 -34.96 -19.24
CA SER A 294 -3.14 -35.55 -20.57
C SER A 294 -3.78 -36.95 -20.62
N LYS A 295 -3.66 -37.74 -19.53
CA LYS A 295 -4.37 -39.01 -19.42
C LYS A 295 -5.89 -38.84 -19.40
N ILE A 296 -6.39 -37.83 -18.69
CA ILE A 296 -7.82 -37.51 -18.62
C ILE A 296 -8.34 -37.07 -19.99
N GLU A 297 -7.67 -36.12 -20.64
CA GLU A 297 -8.12 -35.57 -21.94
C GLU A 297 -7.99 -36.59 -23.10
N SER A 298 -7.12 -37.59 -22.95
CA SER A 298 -6.95 -38.69 -23.92
C SER A 298 -7.95 -39.84 -23.75
N ASP A 299 -8.74 -39.85 -22.66
CA ASP A 299 -9.73 -40.90 -22.43
C ASP A 299 -10.83 -40.80 -23.51
N PRO A 300 -11.13 -41.88 -24.26
CA PRO A 300 -12.17 -41.88 -25.28
C PRO A 300 -13.52 -41.36 -24.77
N LYS A 301 -13.86 -41.66 -23.51
CA LYS A 301 -15.08 -41.16 -22.88
C LYS A 301 -15.05 -39.65 -22.70
N TRP A 302 -13.93 -39.09 -22.25
CA TRP A 302 -13.78 -37.64 -22.09
C TRP A 302 -13.92 -36.93 -23.43
N ILE A 303 -13.31 -37.48 -24.50
CA ILE A 303 -13.39 -36.93 -25.86
C ILE A 303 -14.84 -36.93 -26.36
N GLU A 304 -15.58 -38.01 -26.14
CA GLU A 304 -17.00 -38.10 -26.53
C GLU A 304 -17.88 -37.10 -25.76
N GLU A 305 -17.70 -37.02 -24.43
CA GLU A 305 -18.42 -36.09 -23.56
C GLU A 305 -18.11 -34.61 -23.92
N GLU A 306 -16.85 -34.28 -24.19
CA GLU A 306 -16.45 -32.94 -24.63
C GLU A 306 -17.06 -32.60 -26.00
N ALA A 307 -17.02 -33.52 -26.96
CA ALA A 307 -17.64 -33.31 -28.26
C ALA A 307 -19.16 -33.11 -28.17
N ALA A 308 -19.84 -33.81 -27.24
CA ALA A 308 -21.26 -33.62 -26.98
C ALA A 308 -21.54 -32.25 -26.32
N TYR A 309 -20.73 -31.85 -25.34
CA TYR A 309 -20.81 -30.53 -24.71
C TYR A 309 -20.66 -29.40 -25.74
N ARG A 310 -19.63 -29.47 -26.60
CA ARG A 310 -19.37 -28.46 -27.66
C ARG A 310 -20.52 -28.33 -28.66
N LYS A 311 -21.21 -29.42 -28.98
CA LYS A 311 -22.42 -29.38 -29.82
C LYS A 311 -23.60 -28.70 -29.13
N GLU A 312 -23.70 -28.81 -27.80
CA GLU A 312 -24.76 -28.17 -27.02
C GLU A 312 -24.49 -26.67 -26.76
N GLU A 313 -23.24 -26.22 -26.71
CA GLU A 313 -22.87 -24.81 -26.45
C GLU A 313 -23.73 -23.79 -27.22
N PRO A 314 -23.85 -23.84 -28.57
CA PRO A 314 -24.66 -22.85 -29.30
C PRO A 314 -26.16 -22.93 -28.96
N ILE A 315 -26.67 -24.13 -28.65
CA ILE A 315 -28.06 -24.32 -28.22
C ILE A 315 -28.25 -23.69 -26.83
N MET A 316 -27.29 -23.89 -25.92
CA MET A 316 -27.32 -23.32 -24.59
C MET A 316 -27.22 -21.80 -24.61
N GLU A 317 -26.39 -21.22 -25.48
CA GLU A 317 -26.33 -19.76 -25.69
C GLU A 317 -27.71 -19.20 -26.08
N GLN A 318 -28.42 -19.87 -26.98
CA GLN A 318 -29.77 -19.46 -27.38
C GLN A 318 -30.77 -19.58 -26.23
N ARG A 319 -30.66 -20.62 -25.39
CA ARG A 319 -31.48 -20.78 -24.18
C ARG A 319 -31.20 -19.66 -23.16
N VAL A 320 -29.93 -19.31 -22.96
CA VAL A 320 -29.50 -18.19 -22.10
C VAL A 320 -30.08 -16.87 -22.63
N LYS A 321 -29.89 -16.56 -23.92
CA LYS A 321 -30.43 -15.36 -24.56
C LYS A 321 -31.95 -15.27 -24.43
N SER A 322 -32.66 -16.38 -24.69
CA SER A 322 -34.12 -16.44 -24.60
C SER A 322 -34.62 -16.24 -23.17
N LYS A 323 -33.98 -16.88 -22.18
CA LYS A 323 -34.36 -16.72 -20.76
C LYS A 323 -34.05 -15.32 -20.25
N LEU A 324 -32.91 -14.76 -20.64
CA LEU A 324 -32.55 -13.38 -20.32
C LEU A 324 -33.53 -12.37 -20.95
N ALA A 325 -33.94 -12.57 -22.20
CA ALA A 325 -34.92 -11.72 -22.87
C ALA A 325 -36.29 -11.72 -22.16
N LYS A 326 -36.76 -12.89 -21.68
CA LYS A 326 -37.99 -12.99 -20.87
C LYS A 326 -37.87 -12.21 -19.56
N ILE A 327 -36.77 -12.42 -18.83
CA ILE A 327 -36.47 -11.69 -17.59
C ILE A 327 -36.44 -10.17 -17.87
N ASN A 328 -35.80 -9.74 -18.97
CA ASN A 328 -35.67 -8.33 -19.31
C ASN A 328 -37.01 -7.71 -19.76
N ALA A 329 -37.89 -8.47 -20.42
CA ALA A 329 -39.24 -8.01 -20.74
C ALA A 329 -40.07 -7.75 -19.48
N GLU A 330 -40.02 -8.66 -18.49
CA GLU A 330 -40.67 -8.47 -17.19
C GLU A 330 -40.07 -7.31 -16.39
N ARG A 331 -38.75 -7.08 -16.51
CA ARG A 331 -38.09 -5.94 -15.88
C ARG A 331 -38.51 -4.63 -16.52
N ARG A 332 -38.58 -4.58 -17.86
CA ARG A 332 -39.07 -3.42 -18.62
C ARG A 332 -40.52 -3.06 -18.26
N SER A 333 -41.42 -4.03 -18.11
CA SER A 333 -42.81 -3.75 -17.70
C SER A 333 -42.93 -3.19 -16.28
N LYS A 334 -41.91 -3.38 -15.44
CA LYS A 334 -41.80 -2.84 -14.09
C LYS A 334 -40.91 -1.59 -13.99
N GLY A 335 -40.47 -1.02 -15.12
CA GLY A 335 -39.57 0.14 -15.15
C GLY A 335 -38.16 -0.15 -14.62
N MET A 336 -37.77 -1.42 -14.51
CA MET A 336 -36.44 -1.84 -14.05
C MET A 336 -35.46 -1.96 -15.22
N PRO A 337 -34.16 -1.66 -15.02
CA PRO A 337 -33.12 -1.83 -16.03
C PRO A 337 -32.92 -3.31 -16.38
N GLU A 338 -32.39 -3.60 -17.56
CA GLU A 338 -32.11 -4.97 -18.01
C GLU A 338 -31.13 -5.71 -17.09
N ARG A 339 -31.30 -7.02 -16.95
CA ARG A 339 -30.42 -7.90 -16.17
C ARG A 339 -29.13 -8.13 -16.93
N VAL A 340 -28.01 -7.98 -16.24
CA VAL A 340 -26.67 -8.36 -16.69
C VAL A 340 -26.27 -9.63 -15.96
N LEU A 341 -25.72 -10.60 -16.69
CA LEU A 341 -25.29 -11.88 -16.12
C LEU A 341 -23.79 -11.87 -15.82
N ASN A 342 -23.37 -12.68 -14.84
CA ASN A 342 -21.97 -12.97 -14.56
C ASN A 342 -21.30 -13.63 -15.78
N ASP A 343 -20.15 -13.09 -16.19
CA ASP A 343 -19.37 -13.57 -17.33
C ASP A 343 -17.95 -14.04 -16.94
N GLU A 344 -17.69 -14.23 -15.65
CA GLU A 344 -16.36 -14.59 -15.10
C GLU A 344 -15.72 -15.80 -15.80
N TYR A 345 -16.54 -16.81 -16.13
CA TYR A 345 -16.10 -18.02 -16.86
C TYR A 345 -16.87 -18.21 -18.17
N GLY A 346 -17.45 -17.15 -18.73
CA GLY A 346 -18.21 -17.24 -19.97
C GLY A 346 -19.61 -17.84 -19.80
N LEU A 347 -20.01 -18.66 -20.78
CA LEU A 347 -21.32 -19.31 -20.86
C LEU A 347 -21.68 -20.16 -19.61
N PRO A 348 -20.79 -21.00 -19.04
CA PRO A 348 -21.10 -21.75 -17.82
C PRO A 348 -21.59 -20.89 -16.64
N SER A 349 -20.99 -19.72 -16.40
CA SER A 349 -21.41 -18.80 -15.34
C SER A 349 -22.84 -18.30 -15.57
N LYS A 350 -23.15 -17.91 -16.81
CA LYS A 350 -24.49 -17.43 -17.22
C LYS A 350 -25.55 -18.52 -17.05
N VAL A 351 -25.23 -19.77 -17.41
CA VAL A 351 -26.12 -20.92 -17.28
C VAL A 351 -26.45 -21.19 -15.82
N ASN A 352 -25.43 -21.22 -14.95
CA ASN A 352 -25.60 -21.46 -13.52
C ASN A 352 -26.43 -20.35 -12.86
N GLU A 353 -26.12 -19.08 -13.14
CA GLU A 353 -26.86 -17.94 -12.58
C GLU A 353 -28.34 -17.93 -13.00
N LEU A 354 -28.62 -18.34 -14.25
CA LEU A 354 -29.97 -18.48 -14.75
C LEU A 354 -30.65 -19.78 -14.29
N GLY A 355 -29.99 -20.65 -13.50
CA GLY A 355 -30.51 -21.95 -13.08
C GLY A 355 -30.89 -22.86 -14.26
N LEU A 356 -30.18 -22.74 -15.38
CA LEU A 356 -30.32 -23.61 -16.54
C LEU A 356 -29.47 -24.88 -16.34
N LYS A 357 -29.88 -25.99 -16.96
CA LYS A 357 -29.17 -27.28 -16.88
C LYS A 357 -28.68 -27.71 -18.25
N TRP A 358 -27.42 -28.13 -18.30
CA TRP A 358 -26.80 -28.82 -19.43
C TRP A 358 -27.36 -30.23 -19.54
N ASN A 359 -27.62 -30.68 -20.76
CA ASN A 359 -27.93 -32.09 -21.02
C ASN A 359 -26.64 -32.91 -21.07
N ASN A 360 -25.59 -32.35 -21.66
CA ASN A 360 -24.24 -32.87 -21.70
C ASN A 360 -23.35 -31.88 -20.95
N PRO A 361 -23.09 -32.06 -19.64
CA PRO A 361 -22.18 -31.17 -18.91
C PRO A 361 -20.73 -31.34 -19.38
N HIS A 362 -19.92 -30.28 -19.29
CA HIS A 362 -18.50 -30.35 -19.62
C HIS A 362 -17.80 -31.41 -18.74
N PRO A 363 -17.00 -32.33 -19.32
CA PRO A 363 -16.41 -33.47 -18.59
C PRO A 363 -15.33 -33.07 -17.57
N GLY A 364 -14.83 -31.83 -17.65
CA GLY A 364 -13.98 -31.20 -16.64
C GLY A 364 -12.96 -30.28 -17.30
N TRP A 365 -12.70 -29.11 -16.71
CA TRP A 365 -11.73 -28.15 -17.25
C TRP A 365 -10.31 -28.50 -16.82
N LYS A 366 -9.34 -28.10 -17.64
CA LYS A 366 -7.92 -28.20 -17.26
C LYS A 366 -7.71 -27.48 -15.92
N PRO A 367 -7.16 -28.16 -14.90
CA PRO A 367 -7.02 -27.56 -13.59
C PRO A 367 -6.01 -26.41 -13.61
N GLU A 368 -6.36 -25.34 -12.90
CA GLU A 368 -5.44 -24.24 -12.63
C GLU A 368 -4.83 -24.43 -11.24
N TYR A 369 -3.54 -24.11 -11.12
CA TYR A 369 -2.83 -24.20 -9.86
C TYR A 369 -2.27 -22.86 -9.47
N ASP A 370 -2.28 -22.60 -8.18
CA ASP A 370 -1.71 -21.41 -7.58
C ASP A 370 -0.39 -21.77 -6.88
N TYR A 371 0.52 -20.81 -6.81
CA TYR A 371 1.60 -20.85 -5.82
C TYR A 371 1.00 -20.84 -4.42
N THR A 372 1.64 -21.55 -3.51
CA THR A 372 1.32 -21.47 -2.09
C THR A 372 1.67 -20.09 -1.55
N ASP A 373 0.97 -19.66 -0.49
CA ASP A 373 1.28 -18.39 0.18
C ASP A 373 2.77 -18.33 0.58
N LYS A 374 3.35 -19.45 1.01
CA LYS A 374 4.77 -19.56 1.37
C LYS A 374 5.70 -19.27 0.20
N GLU A 375 5.40 -19.77 -1.00
CA GLU A 375 6.23 -19.51 -2.18
C GLU A 375 6.19 -18.04 -2.59
N VAL A 376 5.01 -17.42 -2.53
CA VAL A 376 4.84 -15.98 -2.78
C VAL A 376 5.56 -15.16 -1.71
N GLU A 377 5.47 -15.57 -0.45
CA GLU A 377 6.17 -14.93 0.66
C GLU A 377 7.68 -15.03 0.55
N ASN A 378 8.22 -16.19 0.16
CA ASN A 378 9.66 -16.38 -0.05
C ASN A 378 10.20 -15.44 -1.13
N TYR A 379 9.43 -15.23 -2.21
CA TYR A 379 9.79 -14.26 -3.23
C TYR A 379 9.89 -12.84 -2.65
N VAL A 380 8.89 -12.43 -1.88
CA VAL A 380 8.86 -11.12 -1.23
C VAL A 380 9.99 -10.96 -0.22
N ASP A 381 10.29 -12.00 0.56
CA ASP A 381 11.38 -11.97 1.54
C ASP A 381 12.74 -11.83 0.85
N ARG A 382 12.97 -12.50 -0.29
CA ARG A 382 14.18 -12.30 -1.09
C ARG A 382 14.28 -10.89 -1.65
N LEU A 383 13.15 -10.30 -2.08
CA LEU A 383 13.14 -8.91 -2.53
C LEU A 383 13.52 -7.94 -1.39
N ILE A 384 12.98 -8.16 -0.20
CA ILE A 384 13.35 -7.39 1.01
C ILE A 384 14.83 -7.59 1.32
N GLU A 385 15.34 -8.81 1.28
CA GLU A 385 16.74 -9.11 1.55
C GLU A 385 17.67 -8.30 0.65
N ILE A 386 17.41 -8.30 -0.66
CA ILE A 386 18.26 -7.65 -1.65
C ILE A 386 18.15 -6.11 -1.58
N LYS A 387 16.93 -5.58 -1.39
CA LYS A 387 16.69 -4.13 -1.45
C LYS A 387 16.86 -3.41 -0.10
N TYR A 388 16.87 -4.16 0.99
CA TYR A 388 16.97 -3.62 2.34
C TYR A 388 18.08 -4.29 3.15
N SER A 389 17.97 -5.58 3.45
CA SER A 389 18.86 -6.24 4.41
C SER A 389 20.34 -6.22 3.99
N GLN A 390 20.66 -6.56 2.73
CA GLN A 390 22.03 -6.55 2.19
C GLN A 390 22.61 -5.13 2.10
N LEU A 391 21.76 -4.11 2.13
CA LEU A 391 22.14 -2.70 2.16
C LEU A 391 22.14 -2.12 3.58
N ASN A 392 22.08 -2.97 4.62
CA ASN A 392 21.99 -2.58 6.04
C ASN A 392 20.81 -1.65 6.37
N ARG A 393 19.70 -1.80 5.65
CA ARG A 393 18.47 -1.03 5.88
C ARG A 393 17.43 -1.90 6.60
N PRO A 394 16.63 -1.31 7.50
CA PRO A 394 15.54 -2.04 8.14
C PRO A 394 14.50 -2.46 7.10
N LYS A 395 13.83 -3.58 7.37
CA LYS A 395 12.67 -4.02 6.59
C LYS A 395 11.59 -2.94 6.62
N PRO A 396 10.98 -2.59 5.47
CA PRO A 396 10.03 -1.50 5.42
C PRO A 396 8.69 -1.86 6.03
N SER A 397 8.01 -0.84 6.55
CA SER A 397 6.61 -0.91 6.94
C SER A 397 5.68 -0.69 5.75
N ILE A 398 4.69 -1.58 5.58
CA ILE A 398 3.62 -1.40 4.57
C ILE A 398 2.29 -1.29 5.27
N ASN A 399 1.75 -0.09 5.26
CA ASN A 399 0.46 0.27 5.80
C ASN A 399 -0.57 0.35 4.68
N VAL A 400 -1.76 -0.19 4.87
CA VAL A 400 -2.82 -0.21 3.85
C VAL A 400 -4.04 0.55 4.34
N ILE A 401 -4.47 1.56 3.59
CA ILE A 401 -5.74 2.25 3.79
C ILE A 401 -6.68 1.77 2.69
N LEU A 402 -7.64 0.91 3.06
CA LEU A 402 -8.60 0.32 2.15
C LEU A 402 -9.88 1.15 2.13
N VAL A 403 -10.23 1.70 0.97
CA VAL A 403 -11.40 2.54 0.77
C VAL A 403 -12.54 1.72 0.15
N LEU A 404 -13.58 1.49 0.93
CA LEU A 404 -14.74 0.70 0.54
C LEU A 404 -16.01 1.56 0.46
N ALA A 405 -16.98 1.14 -0.35
CA ALA A 405 -18.30 1.75 -0.25
C ALA A 405 -18.94 1.45 1.12
N LYS A 406 -19.92 2.27 1.51
CA LYS A 406 -20.59 2.13 2.82
C LYS A 406 -21.14 0.72 3.05
N ASP A 407 -21.72 0.15 2.01
CA ASP A 407 -22.40 -1.14 1.97
C ASP A 407 -21.57 -2.24 1.29
N GLU A 408 -20.33 -1.95 0.90
CA GLU A 408 -19.47 -2.93 0.21
C GLU A 408 -19.06 -4.05 1.18
N VAL A 409 -19.50 -5.27 0.86
CA VAL A 409 -19.20 -6.46 1.65
C VAL A 409 -17.72 -6.82 1.48
N TYR A 410 -17.00 -6.80 2.60
CA TYR A 410 -15.62 -7.26 2.66
C TYR A 410 -15.56 -8.51 3.54
N SER A 411 -15.29 -9.66 2.92
CA SER A 411 -15.38 -10.95 3.62
C SER A 411 -14.32 -11.08 4.72
N LYS A 412 -14.63 -11.87 5.75
CA LYS A 412 -13.71 -12.15 6.86
C LYS A 412 -12.40 -12.77 6.38
N ASP A 413 -12.43 -13.57 5.31
CA ASP A 413 -11.23 -14.18 4.74
C ASP A 413 -10.33 -13.14 4.09
N LYS A 414 -10.90 -12.21 3.30
CA LYS A 414 -10.14 -11.09 2.72
C LYS A 414 -9.53 -10.21 3.80
N GLU A 415 -10.29 -9.93 4.86
CA GLU A 415 -9.80 -9.17 6.01
C GLU A 415 -8.64 -9.87 6.73
N ARG A 416 -8.74 -11.19 6.92
CA ARG A 416 -7.65 -12.00 7.49
C ARG A 416 -6.40 -11.96 6.61
N SER A 417 -6.57 -12.09 5.29
CA SER A 417 -5.46 -12.02 4.34
C SER A 417 -4.79 -10.64 4.31
N LEU A 418 -5.58 -9.57 4.34
CA LEU A 418 -5.06 -8.19 4.48
C LEU A 418 -4.26 -8.01 5.78
N LYS A 419 -4.80 -8.48 6.91
CA LYS A 419 -4.12 -8.41 8.22
C LYS A 419 -2.82 -9.21 8.23
N SER A 420 -2.82 -10.41 7.65
CA SER A 420 -1.60 -11.23 7.53
C SER A 420 -0.54 -10.51 6.69
N PHE A 421 -0.97 -9.94 5.56
CA PHE A 421 -0.11 -9.15 4.67
C PHE A 421 0.56 -7.98 5.39
N VAL A 422 -0.20 -7.08 6.03
CA VAL A 422 0.41 -5.89 6.67
C VAL A 422 1.29 -6.28 7.85
N ARG A 423 0.93 -7.33 8.60
CA ARG A 423 1.77 -7.87 9.69
C ARG A 423 3.12 -8.38 9.19
N LYS A 424 3.18 -9.01 8.00
CA LYS A 424 4.46 -9.44 7.40
C LYS A 424 5.42 -8.26 7.25
N PHE A 425 4.90 -7.07 6.97
CA PHE A 425 5.69 -5.84 6.85
C PHE A 425 5.69 -5.01 8.13
N ALA A 426 5.32 -5.52 9.30
CA ALA A 426 5.22 -4.71 10.53
C ALA A 426 4.34 -3.43 10.37
N GLY A 427 3.42 -3.44 9.41
CA GLY A 427 2.48 -2.36 9.15
C GLY A 427 1.10 -2.64 9.71
N ARG A 428 0.16 -1.74 9.41
CA ARG A 428 -1.23 -1.79 9.85
C ARG A 428 -2.18 -1.57 8.68
N SER A 429 -3.43 -1.98 8.85
CA SER A 429 -4.49 -1.70 7.89
C SER A 429 -5.61 -0.90 8.53
N GLU A 430 -6.14 0.08 7.81
CA GLU A 430 -7.37 0.79 8.16
C GLU A 430 -8.38 0.60 7.02
N ILE A 431 -9.66 0.39 7.36
CA ILE A 431 -10.74 0.29 6.38
C ILE A 431 -11.65 1.50 6.55
N LEU A 432 -11.77 2.33 5.52
CA LEU A 432 -12.62 3.51 5.50
C LEU A 432 -13.83 3.25 4.61
N ARG A 433 -15.05 3.45 5.14
CA ARG A 433 -16.31 3.14 4.43
C ARG A 433 -17.11 4.40 4.10
N GLY A 434 -17.20 4.68 2.80
CA GLY A 434 -17.95 5.81 2.26
C GLY A 434 -17.38 7.19 2.62
N SER A 435 -18.03 8.24 2.11
CA SER A 435 -17.50 9.62 2.20
C SER A 435 -17.32 10.14 3.61
N ASN A 436 -18.25 9.81 4.52
CA ASN A 436 -18.27 10.39 5.86
C ASN A 436 -17.11 9.88 6.69
N GLU A 437 -16.81 8.58 6.62
CA GLU A 437 -15.69 8.01 7.35
C GLU A 437 -14.35 8.53 6.80
N ILE A 438 -14.18 8.57 5.47
CA ILE A 438 -12.98 9.11 4.82
C ILE A 438 -12.72 10.56 5.28
N ARG A 439 -13.75 11.42 5.22
CA ARG A 439 -13.64 12.81 5.67
C ARG A 439 -13.32 12.89 7.16
N SER A 440 -14.04 12.15 7.99
CA SER A 440 -13.83 12.15 9.44
C SER A 440 -12.42 11.69 9.85
N ALA A 441 -11.86 10.72 9.12
CA ALA A 441 -10.53 10.18 9.35
C ALA A 441 -9.44 11.17 8.89
N SER A 442 -9.68 11.93 7.81
CA SER A 442 -8.78 13.02 7.38
C SER A 442 -8.81 14.23 8.32
N SER A 443 -9.95 14.50 8.97
CA SER A 443 -10.14 15.68 9.82
C SER A 443 -9.66 15.52 11.27
N LYS A 444 -9.28 14.31 11.70
CA LYS A 444 -8.72 14.05 13.04
C LYS A 444 -7.27 14.57 13.11
N ARG A 445 -7.16 15.91 13.21
CA ARG A 445 -5.95 16.66 13.54
C ARG A 445 -5.33 16.11 14.83
#